data_AF-A0A7C7KUL6-F1
#
_entry.id   AF-A0A7C7KUL6-F1
#
_cell.length_a   1.000
_cell.length_b   1.000
_cell.length_c   1.000
_cell.angle_alpha   90.00
_cell.angle_beta   90.00
_cell.angle_gamma   90.00
#
_symmetry.space_group_name_H-M   'P 1'
#
loop_
_entity.id
_entity.type
_entity.pdbx_description
1 polymer ?
#
loop_
_entity_poly.entity_id
_entity_poly.type
_entity_poly.pdbx_seq_one_letter_code
_entity_poly.pdbx_strand_id
1 'polypeptide(L)' 'MEVIVLPDSEAVGKEAAKLIAELIKRKPNAVLGLATGGTPEPCYAELVRMHKEEGLDFSQVTTFNLDEYYGLS' A
#
# COMPACT_ATOMS: atom_id res chain seq x y z
N MET A 1 -1.98 -2.43 -20.42
CA MET A 1 -2.56 -3.00 -19.19
C MET A 1 -1.81 -4.28 -18.90
N GLU A 2 -1.23 -4.37 -17.71
CA GLU A 2 -0.57 -5.58 -17.22
C GLU A 2 -1.51 -6.30 -16.25
N VAL A 3 -1.52 -7.63 -16.26
CA VAL A 3 -2.38 -8.45 -15.39
C VAL A 3 -1.50 -9.50 -14.71
N ILE A 4 -1.46 -9.47 -13.39
CA ILE A 4 -0.70 -10.42 -12.57
C ILE A 4 -1.71 -11.34 -11.86
N VAL A 5 -1.67 -12.64 -12.16
CA VAL A 5 -2.56 -13.64 -11.56
C VAL A 5 -1.81 -14.34 -10.43
N LEU A 6 -2.36 -14.26 -9.22
CA LEU A 6 -1.77 -14.77 -7.99
C LEU A 6 -2.72 -15.76 -7.29
N PRO A 7 -2.19 -16.70 -6.51
CA PRO A 7 -2.97 -17.82 -5.98
C PRO A 7 -4.02 -17.44 -4.93
N ASP A 8 -3.80 -16.34 -4.19
CA ASP A 8 -4.66 -15.91 -3.10
C ASP A 8 -4.50 -14.41 -2.79
N SER A 9 -5.33 -13.89 -1.88
CA SER A 9 -5.33 -12.49 -1.47
C SER A 9 -4.06 -12.07 -0.73
N GLU A 10 -3.39 -12.98 -0.03
CA GLU A 10 -2.14 -12.68 0.67
C GLU A 10 -1.00 -12.46 -0.33
N ALA A 11 -0.90 -13.32 -1.35
CA ALA A 11 0.03 -13.16 -2.46
C ALA A 11 -0.22 -11.85 -3.21
N VAL A 12 -1.49 -11.49 -3.46
CA VAL A 12 -1.86 -10.19 -4.05
C VAL A 12 -1.40 -9.02 -3.17
N GLY A 13 -1.62 -9.12 -1.85
CA GLY A 13 -1.17 -8.10 -0.90
C GLY A 13 0.34 -7.90 -0.92
N LYS A 14 1.10 -9.00 -0.91
CA LYS A 14 2.57 -8.97 -0.95
C LYS A 14 3.12 -8.36 -2.24
N GLU A 15 2.55 -8.73 -3.39
CA GLU A 15 2.97 -8.16 -4.68
C GLU A 15 2.63 -6.67 -4.76
N ALA A 16 1.44 -6.26 -4.33
CA ALA A 16 1.05 -4.85 -4.28
C ALA A 16 1.96 -4.03 -3.34
N ALA A 17 2.24 -4.55 -2.14
CA ALA A 17 3.12 -3.92 -1.17
C ALA A 17 4.54 -3.75 -1.73
N LYS A 18 5.06 -4.76 -2.44
CA LYS A 18 6.36 -4.70 -3.10
C LYS A 18 6.42 -3.57 -4.13
N LEU A 19 5.42 -3.43 -4.99
CA LEU A 19 5.36 -2.34 -5.98
C LEU A 19 5.34 -0.95 -5.32
N ILE A 20 4.59 -0.80 -4.22
CA ILE A 20 4.55 0.45 -3.44
C ILE A 20 5.90 0.72 -2.78
N ALA A 21 6.52 -0.29 -2.17
CA ALA A 21 7.83 -0.16 -1.53
C ALA A 21 8.92 0.22 -2.53
N GLU A 22 8.92 -0.36 -3.72
CA GLU A 22 9.83 0.01 -4.82
C GLU A 22 9.63 1.47 -5.26
N LEU A 23 8.38 1.93 -5.33
CA LEU A 23 8.07 3.34 -5.62
C LEU A 23 8.63 4.27 -4.53
N ILE A 24 8.39 3.97 -3.25
CA ILE A 24 8.86 4.78 -2.12
C ILE A 24 10.39 4.82 -2.09
N LYS A 25 11.07 3.69 -2.28
CA LYS A 25 12.54 3.63 -2.34
C LYS A 25 13.10 4.50 -3.48
N ARG A 26 12.43 4.52 -4.64
CA ARG A 26 12.82 5.34 -5.79
C ARG A 26 12.46 6.82 -5.63
N LYS A 27 11.36 7.11 -4.93
CA LYS A 27 10.82 8.45 -4.71
C LYS A 27 10.31 8.55 -3.26
N PRO A 28 11.18 8.93 -2.30
CA PRO A 28 10.79 8.99 -0.88
C PRO A 28 9.63 9.95 -0.58
N ASN A 29 9.46 10.99 -1.41
CA ASN A 29 8.34 11.92 -1.34
C ASN A 29 7.18 11.55 -2.29
N ALA A 30 6.94 10.27 -2.50
CA ALA A 30 5.83 9.80 -3.31
C ALA A 30 4.48 10.28 -2.74
N VAL A 31 3.57 10.63 -3.64
CA VAL A 31 2.16 10.89 -3.31
C VAL A 31 1.39 9.63 -3.65
N LEU A 32 0.79 8.98 -2.67
CA LEU A 32 0.09 7.71 -2.81
C LEU A 32 -1.43 7.91 -2.76
N GLY A 33 -2.13 7.43 -3.78
CA GLY A 33 -3.57 7.23 -3.72
C GLY A 33 -3.88 5.91 -3.03
N LEU A 34 -4.68 5.93 -1.96
CA LEU A 34 -4.99 4.78 -1.13
C LEU A 34 -6.49 4.47 -1.13
N ALA A 35 -6.84 3.19 -1.11
CA ALA A 35 -8.20 2.71 -1.05
C ALA A 35 -8.51 2.13 0.34
N THR A 36 -9.78 2.07 0.70
CA THR A 36 -10.26 1.39 1.92
C THR A 36 -10.90 0.05 1.57
N GLY A 37 -11.54 -0.61 2.55
CA GLY A 37 -12.18 -1.92 2.39
C GLY A 37 -11.25 -3.09 2.64
N GLY A 38 -11.79 -4.32 2.52
CA GLY A 38 -11.07 -5.54 2.88
C GLY A 38 -9.98 -5.96 1.87
N THR A 39 -10.14 -5.60 0.59
CA THR A 39 -9.19 -5.98 -0.48
C THR A 39 -7.75 -5.48 -0.23
N PRO A 40 -7.50 -4.21 0.16
CA PRO A 40 -6.14 -3.74 0.42
C PRO A 40 -5.55 -4.14 1.80
N GLU A 41 -6.32 -4.78 2.71
CA GLU A 41 -5.83 -5.14 4.04
C GLU A 41 -4.53 -5.96 4.03
N PRO A 42 -4.38 -7.02 3.20
CA PRO A 42 -3.13 -7.79 3.15
C PRO A 42 -1.94 -6.98 2.64
N CYS A 43 -2.18 -6.00 1.76
CA CYS A 43 -1.14 -5.08 1.28
C CYS A 43 -0.66 -4.16 2.41
N TYR A 44 -1.58 -3.57 3.17
CA TYR A 44 -1.22 -2.70 4.29
C TYR A 44 -0.52 -3.46 5.40
N ALA A 45 -0.95 -4.69 5.71
CA ALA A 45 -0.27 -5.55 6.67
C ALA A 45 1.19 -5.80 6.27
N GLU A 46 1.45 -6.09 4.98
CA GLU A 46 2.80 -6.32 4.49
C GLU A 46 3.65 -5.04 4.47
N LEU A 47 3.08 -3.88 4.10
CA LEU A 47 3.79 -2.59 4.18
C LEU A 47 4.21 -2.26 5.63
N VAL A 48 3.35 -2.56 6.60
CA VAL A 48 3.68 -2.41 8.03
C VAL A 48 4.81 -3.35 8.44
N ARG A 49 4.81 -4.61 7.97
CA ARG A 49 5.90 -5.56 8.21
C ARG A 49 7.21 -5.04 7.63
N MET A 50 7.22 -4.63 6.36
CA MET A 50 8.40 -4.07 5.68
C MET A 50 8.94 -2.81 6.38
N HIS A 51 8.05 -1.95 6.90
CA HIS A 51 8.48 -0.80 7.71
C HIS A 51 9.25 -1.23 8.96
N LYS A 52 8.68 -2.17 9.72
CA LYS A 52 9.22 -2.61 11.01
C LYS A 52 10.48 -3.46 10.89
N GLU A 53 10.54 -4.33 9.89
CA GLU A 53 11.57 -5.36 9.78
C GLU A 53 12.65 -5.03 8.74
N GLU A 54 12.32 -4.24 7.71
CA GLU A 54 13.20 -3.98 6.56
C GLU A 54 13.54 -2.49 6.40
N GLY A 55 13.01 -1.62 7.26
CA GLY A 55 13.31 -0.19 7.27
C GLY A 55 12.70 0.57 6.10
N LEU A 56 11.57 0.12 5.55
CA LEU A 56 10.82 0.90 4.56
C LEU A 56 10.34 2.22 5.20
N ASP A 57 10.88 3.36 4.75
CA ASP A 57 10.61 4.67 5.35
C ASP A 57 9.46 5.43 4.66
N PHE A 58 8.46 5.82 5.45
CA PHE A 58 7.30 6.61 5.00
C PHE A 58 7.37 8.08 5.44
N SER A 59 8.45 8.52 6.08
CA SER A 59 8.58 9.86 6.71
C SER A 59 8.34 11.05 5.78
N GLN A 60 8.51 10.86 4.46
CA GLN A 60 8.30 11.90 3.44
C GLN A 60 7.10 11.61 2.53
N VAL A 61 6.40 10.50 2.74
CA VAL A 61 5.25 10.10 1.91
C VAL A 61 4.04 10.96 2.23
N THR A 62 3.31 11.37 1.19
CA THR A 62 1.99 12.01 1.32
C THR A 62 0.92 11.07 0.78
N THR A 63 -0.24 11.02 1.42
CA THR A 63 -1.33 10.13 0.99
C THR A 63 -2.61 10.90 0.68
N PHE A 64 -3.43 10.34 -0.21
CA PHE A 64 -4.80 10.76 -0.49
C PHE A 64 -5.68 9.51 -0.52
N ASN A 65 -6.77 9.51 0.22
CA ASN A 65 -7.76 8.44 0.15
C ASN A 65 -8.79 8.71 -0.95
N LEU A 66 -9.35 7.64 -1.51
CA LEU A 66 -10.35 7.73 -2.59
C LEU A 66 -11.66 8.37 -2.14
N ASP A 67 -12.11 8.05 -0.93
CA ASP A 67 -13.44 8.38 -0.44
C ASP A 67 -13.48 8.41 1.09
N GLU A 68 -14.58 9.00 1.60
CA GLU A 68 -15.00 8.96 3.00
C GLU A 68 -16.54 9.02 3.02
N TYR A 69 -17.14 8.42 4.03
CA TYR A 69 -18.57 8.49 4.27
C TYR A 69 -18.97 9.88 4.78
N TYR A 70 -19.97 10.46 4.13
CA TYR A 70 -20.55 11.72 4.57
C TYR A 70 -21.30 11.56 5.91
N GLY A 71 -20.95 12.39 6.89
CA GLY A 71 -21.67 12.49 8.16
C GLY A 71 -21.20 11.54 9.28
N LEU A 72 -20.04 10.90 9.14
CA LEU A 72 -19.38 10.24 10.27
C LEU A 72 -18.77 11.28 11.22
N SER A 73 -18.90 11.03 12.53
CA SER A 73 -18.42 11.90 13.63
C SER A 73 -17.58 11.11 14.63
#